data_AF-A0A366HYY6-F1
#
_entry.id   AF-A0A366HYY6-F1
#
_cell.length_a   1.000
_cell.length_b   1.000
_cell.length_c   1.000
_cell.angle_alpha   90.00
_cell.angle_beta   90.00
_cell.angle_gamma   90.00
#
_symmetry.space_group_name_H-M   'P 1'
#
loop_
_entity.id
_entity.type
_entity.pdbx_description
1 polymer ?
#
loop_
_entity_poly.entity_id
_entity_poly.type
_entity_poly.pdbx_seq_one_letter_code
_entity_poly.pdbx_strand_id
1 'polypeptide(L)'
;MSVGYLARKPLLLLGFGITVFLSGTLIYYSEGVFSLFLVDESIIHLGQLLARRAFPFYILYVVLEVFSSAIRGLGKSLQPAIITVVNFCIVRVALVILFMGSNPTPDRIVLVYPITWGTTAACMYIFYKQIPLSK
;
A
#
# COMPACT_ATOMS: atom_id res chain seq x y z
N MET A 1 14.49 -11.81 22.10
CA MET A 1 14.38 -10.71 21.11
C MET A 1 15.09 -11.19 19.85
N SER A 2 14.35 -11.79 18.92
CA SER A 2 14.92 -12.78 17.98
C SER A 2 15.66 -12.14 16.80
N VAL A 3 16.74 -12.79 16.36
CA VAL A 3 17.61 -12.46 15.22
C VAL A 3 16.82 -12.07 13.96
N GLY A 4 15.63 -12.64 13.76
CA GLY A 4 14.75 -12.27 12.66
C GLY A 4 14.28 -10.81 12.68
N TYR A 5 14.13 -10.17 13.84
CA TYR A 5 13.72 -8.76 13.92
C TYR A 5 14.85 -7.81 13.52
N LEU A 6 16.12 -8.18 13.78
CA LEU A 6 17.31 -7.42 13.37
C LEU A 6 17.53 -7.46 11.86
N ALA A 7 17.36 -8.62 11.22
CA ALA A 7 17.55 -8.78 9.78
C ALA A 7 16.52 -8.01 8.92
N ARG A 8 15.36 -7.64 9.48
CA ARG A 8 14.27 -6.98 8.74
C ARG A 8 14.30 -5.47 8.77
N LYS A 9 14.91 -4.87 9.81
CA LYS A 9 15.13 -3.42 9.87
C LYS A 9 15.82 -2.87 8.61
N PRO A 10 16.92 -3.46 8.10
CA PRO A 10 17.56 -2.94 6.89
C PRO A 10 16.67 -3.09 5.65
N LEU A 11 15.88 -4.17 5.53
CA LEU A 11 14.93 -4.33 4.42
C LEU A 11 13.82 -3.27 4.43
N LEU A 12 13.26 -2.99 5.61
CA LEU A 12 12.26 -1.93 5.76
C LEU A 12 12.85 -0.56 5.44
N LEU A 13 14.04 -0.26 5.94
CA LEU A 13 14.72 1.01 5.65
C LEU A 13 15.02 1.17 4.16
N LEU A 14 15.53 0.13 3.51
CA LEU A 14 15.79 0.14 2.07
C LEU A 14 14.49 0.31 1.28
N GLY A 15 13.44 -0.46 1.62
CA GLY A 15 12.14 -0.36 0.97
C GLY A 15 11.52 1.02 1.12
N PHE A 16 11.53 1.59 2.33
CA PHE A 16 11.07 2.96 2.55
C PHE A 16 11.89 3.97 1.78
N GLY A 17 13.23 3.85 1.76
CA GLY A 17 14.10 4.74 1.02
C GLY A 17 13.80 4.75 -0.49
N ILE A 18 13.69 3.56 -1.08
CA ILE A 18 13.36 3.40 -2.50
C ILE A 18 11.96 3.94 -2.80
N THR A 19 10.96 3.60 -1.98
CA THR A 19 9.58 4.06 -2.18
C THR A 19 9.47 5.57 -2.04
N VAL A 20 10.08 6.18 -1.03
CA VAL A 20 10.07 7.64 -0.87
C VAL A 20 10.74 8.31 -2.06
N PHE A 21 11.88 7.79 -2.53
CA PHE A 21 12.59 8.33 -3.69
C PHE A 21 11.73 8.23 -4.97
N LEU A 22 11.18 7.05 -5.27
CA LEU A 22 10.36 6.84 -6.47
C LEU A 22 9.04 7.62 -6.42
N SER A 23 8.31 7.55 -5.31
CA SER A 23 7.06 8.29 -5.12
C SER A 23 7.29 9.80 -5.19
N GLY A 24 8.37 10.31 -4.57
CA GLY A 24 8.73 11.72 -4.66
C GLY A 24 9.07 12.16 -6.09
N THR A 25 9.86 11.36 -6.79
CA THR A 25 10.23 11.62 -8.20
C THR A 25 9.00 11.63 -9.11
N LEU A 26 8.10 10.64 -8.96
CA LEU A 26 6.86 10.56 -9.75
C LEU A 26 5.88 11.69 -9.42
N ILE A 27 5.82 12.15 -8.17
CA ILE A 27 5.02 13.31 -7.81
C ILE A 27 5.59 14.57 -8.47
N TYR A 28 6.91 14.74 -8.43
CA TYR A 28 7.59 15.90 -9.02
C TYR A 28 7.40 15.97 -10.54
N TYR A 29 7.60 14.85 -11.25
CA TYR A 29 7.43 14.76 -12.71
C TYR A 29 6.01 14.32 -13.15
N SER A 30 5.01 14.42 -12.25
CA SER A 30 3.69 13.86 -12.49
C SER A 30 3.02 14.37 -13.78
N GLU A 31 3.20 15.65 -14.13
CA GLU A 31 2.67 16.21 -15.38
C GLU A 31 3.13 15.45 -16.62
N GLY A 32 4.45 15.36 -16.77
CA GLY A 32 5.06 14.70 -17.92
C GLY A 32 4.72 13.21 -17.96
N VAL A 33 4.59 12.56 -16.81
CA VAL A 33 4.18 11.15 -16.74
C VAL A 33 2.74 10.97 -17.20
N PHE A 34 1.82 11.83 -16.75
CA PHE A 34 0.41 11.73 -17.12
C PHE A 34 0.15 12.15 -18.57
N SER A 35 0.88 13.13 -19.10
CA SER A 35 0.75 13.59 -20.50
C SER A 35 1.20 12.55 -21.53
N LEU A 36 1.92 11.49 -21.13
CA LEU A 36 2.23 10.37 -22.01
C LEU A 36 1.00 9.53 -22.35
N PHE A 37 0.00 9.51 -21.46
CA PHE A 37 -1.20 8.66 -21.59
C PHE A 37 -2.48 9.46 -21.81
N LEU A 38 -2.46 10.75 -21.49
CA LEU A 38 -3.62 11.63 -21.50
C LEU A 38 -3.35 12.84 -22.40
N VAL A 39 -4.37 13.27 -23.13
CA VAL A 39 -4.33 14.45 -24.01
C VAL A 39 -5.04 15.65 -23.38
N ASP A 40 -6.09 15.41 -22.61
CA ASP A 40 -6.89 16.46 -21.95
C ASP A 40 -6.18 16.97 -20.69
N GLU A 41 -5.83 18.26 -20.67
CA GLU A 41 -5.18 18.94 -19.55
C GLU A 41 -5.98 18.83 -18.24
N SER A 42 -7.32 18.86 -18.30
CA SER A 42 -8.16 18.74 -17.11
C SER A 42 -8.01 17.38 -16.43
N ILE A 43 -7.83 16.31 -17.22
CA ILE A 43 -7.65 14.95 -16.72
C ILE A 43 -6.20 14.76 -16.22
N ILE A 44 -5.23 15.39 -16.87
CA ILE A 44 -3.83 15.41 -16.41
C ILE A 44 -3.75 16.04 -15.02
N HIS A 45 -4.35 17.22 -14.82
CA HIS A 45 -4.37 17.89 -13.52
C HIS A 45 -5.08 17.06 -12.45
N LEU A 46 -6.19 16.39 -12.81
CA LEU A 46 -6.85 15.47 -11.91
C LEU A 46 -5.91 14.32 -11.52
N GLY A 47 -5.23 13.68 -12.48
CA GLY A 47 -4.26 12.62 -12.23
C GLY A 47 -3.14 13.04 -11.29
N GLN A 48 -2.58 14.24 -11.49
CA GLN A 48 -1.58 14.83 -10.60
C GLN A 48 -2.10 14.99 -9.17
N LEU A 49 -3.34 15.49 -9.02
CA LEU A 49 -3.96 15.65 -7.70
C LEU A 49 -4.10 14.31 -6.98
N LEU A 50 -4.57 13.28 -7.69
CA LEU A 50 -4.72 11.93 -7.13
C LEU A 50 -3.36 11.34 -6.76
N ALA A 51 -2.35 11.48 -7.62
CA ALA A 51 -0.99 11.00 -7.35
C ALA A 51 -0.39 11.66 -6.10
N ARG A 52 -0.49 12.98 -5.98
CA ARG A 52 -0.01 13.74 -4.81
C ARG A 52 -0.67 13.31 -3.51
N ARG A 53 -1.93 12.85 -3.56
CA ARG A 53 -2.67 12.38 -2.38
C ARG A 53 -2.43 10.90 -2.08
N ALA A 54 -2.31 10.04 -3.09
CA ALA A 54 -2.18 8.60 -2.91
C ALA A 54 -0.73 8.13 -2.70
N PHE A 55 0.21 8.66 -3.50
CA PHE A 55 1.58 8.16 -3.57
C PHE A 55 2.37 8.31 -2.25
N PRO A 56 2.19 9.35 -1.43
CA PRO A 56 2.84 9.43 -0.12
C PRO A 56 2.50 8.25 0.80
N PHE A 57 1.35 7.60 0.61
CA PHE A 57 0.94 6.45 1.41
C PHE A 57 1.48 5.11 0.89
N TYR A 58 2.23 5.09 -0.23
CA TYR A 58 2.87 3.87 -0.72
C TYR A 58 3.91 3.32 0.26
N ILE A 59 4.34 4.08 1.28
CA ILE A 59 5.19 3.54 2.35
C ILE A 59 4.48 2.41 3.10
N LEU A 60 3.14 2.49 3.26
CA LEU A 60 2.36 1.41 3.84
C LEU A 60 2.50 0.15 2.99
N TYR A 61 2.72 0.35 1.68
CA TYR A 61 2.90 -0.74 0.74
C TYR A 61 4.17 -1.58 1.02
N VAL A 62 5.24 -0.91 1.45
CA VAL A 62 6.49 -1.57 1.85
C VAL A 62 6.26 -2.50 3.04
N VAL A 63 5.46 -2.04 4.02
CA VAL A 63 5.19 -2.81 5.24
C VAL A 63 4.46 -4.10 4.90
N LEU A 64 3.36 -4.06 4.12
CA LEU A 64 2.68 -5.31 3.77
C LEU A 64 3.57 -6.26 2.96
N GLU A 65 4.39 -5.75 2.03
CA GLU A 65 5.19 -6.64 1.16
C GLU A 65 6.31 -7.31 1.94
N VAL A 66 6.97 -6.59 2.85
CA VAL A 66 8.02 -7.16 3.71
C VAL A 66 7.42 -8.22 4.65
N PHE A 67 6.29 -7.95 5.29
CA PHE A 67 5.66 -8.95 6.16
C PHE A 67 5.06 -10.12 5.38
N SER A 68 4.39 -9.87 4.25
CA SER A 68 3.86 -10.91 3.37
C SER A 68 4.97 -11.86 2.90
N SER A 69 6.09 -11.31 2.46
CA SER A 69 7.26 -12.10 2.03
C SER A 69 7.90 -12.85 3.19
N ALA A 70 7.97 -12.27 4.39
CA ALA A 70 8.46 -12.95 5.58
C ALA A 70 7.55 -14.13 5.98
N ILE A 71 6.22 -13.96 5.95
CA ILE A 71 5.26 -15.02 6.26
C ILE A 71 5.35 -16.15 5.23
N ARG A 72 5.46 -15.82 3.93
CA ARG A 72 5.68 -16.80 2.86
C ARG A 72 7.00 -17.56 3.03
N GLY A 73 8.07 -16.87 3.43
CA GLY A 73 9.37 -17.47 3.73
C GLY A 73 9.37 -18.45 4.91
N LEU A 74 8.33 -18.41 5.76
CA LEU A 74 8.09 -19.38 6.84
C LEU A 74 7.20 -20.56 6.40
N GLY A 75 6.94 -20.73 5.10
CA GLY A 75 6.09 -21.80 4.56
C GLY A 75 4.58 -21.54 4.69
N LYS A 76 4.17 -20.36 5.18
CA LYS A 76 2.77 -19.99 5.41
C LYS A 76 2.23 -19.09 4.29
N SER A 77 2.23 -19.55 3.04
CA SER A 77 1.86 -18.70 1.89
C SER A 77 0.36 -18.40 1.75
N LEU A 78 -0.49 -19.28 2.27
CA LEU A 78 -1.94 -19.13 2.17
C LEU A 78 -2.47 -17.96 3.03
N GLN A 79 -1.91 -17.75 4.20
CA GLN A 79 -2.36 -16.72 5.14
C GLN A 79 -2.18 -15.28 4.60
N PRO A 80 -1.01 -14.86 4.07
CA PRO A 80 -0.88 -13.55 3.45
C PRO A 80 -1.78 -13.40 2.22
N ALA A 81 -2.03 -14.48 1.46
CA ALA A 81 -2.97 -14.45 0.36
C ALA A 81 -4.41 -14.16 0.83
N ILE A 82 -4.90 -14.88 1.85
CA ILE A 82 -6.22 -14.65 2.44
C ILE A 82 -6.34 -13.21 2.98
N ILE A 83 -5.34 -12.74 3.73
CA ILE A 83 -5.33 -11.36 4.27
C ILE A 83 -5.45 -10.34 3.15
N THR A 84 -4.72 -10.56 2.05
CA THR A 84 -4.72 -9.65 0.89
C THR A 84 -6.06 -9.65 0.19
N VAL A 85 -6.62 -10.83 -0.11
CA VAL A 85 -7.93 -10.96 -0.77
C VAL A 85 -9.04 -10.33 0.07
N VAL A 86 -9.09 -10.63 1.37
CA VAL A 86 -10.12 -10.05 2.26
C VAL A 86 -10.03 -8.53 2.29
N ASN A 87 -8.83 -7.96 2.42
CA ASN A 87 -8.70 -6.51 2.46
C ASN A 87 -8.97 -5.84 1.10
N PHE A 88 -8.43 -6.37 0.01
CA PHE A 88 -8.53 -5.74 -1.31
C PHE A 88 -9.86 -5.99 -2.02
N CYS A 89 -10.58 -7.06 -1.65
CA CYS A 89 -11.88 -7.36 -2.23
C CYS A 89 -13.03 -6.98 -1.29
N ILE A 90 -12.98 -7.33 -0.01
CA ILE A 90 -14.12 -7.10 0.90
C ILE A 90 -14.02 -5.70 1.51
N VAL A 91 -12.93 -5.41 2.23
CA VAL A 91 -12.77 -4.12 2.93
C VAL A 91 -12.76 -2.98 1.93
N ARG A 92 -12.00 -3.10 0.84
CA ARG A 92 -11.96 -2.08 -0.22
C ARG A 92 -13.34 -1.83 -0.81
N VAL A 93 -14.09 -2.86 -1.22
CA VAL A 93 -15.42 -2.66 -1.83
C VAL A 93 -16.38 -2.02 -0.83
N ALA A 94 -16.37 -2.44 0.43
CA ALA A 94 -17.16 -1.81 1.48
C ALA A 94 -16.82 -0.31 1.64
N LEU A 95 -15.53 0.04 1.62
CA LEU A 95 -15.09 1.43 1.67
C LEU A 95 -15.49 2.19 0.41
N VAL A 96 -15.37 1.62 -0.79
CA VAL A 96 -15.84 2.28 -2.02
C VAL A 96 -17.32 2.60 -1.93
N ILE A 97 -18.16 1.64 -1.51
CA ILE A 97 -19.61 1.84 -1.34
C ILE A 97 -19.86 2.95 -0.31
N LEU A 98 -19.15 2.94 0.82
CA LEU A 98 -19.31 3.94 1.89
C LEU A 98 -18.91 5.35 1.44
N PHE A 99 -17.73 5.49 0.84
CA PHE A 99 -17.16 6.79 0.47
C PHE A 99 -17.75 7.37 -0.81
N MET A 100 -18.13 6.52 -1.78
CA MET A 100 -18.70 6.94 -3.06
C MET A 100 -20.24 6.93 -3.11
N GLY A 101 -20.91 6.21 -2.20
CA GLY A 101 -22.37 6.03 -2.25
C GLY A 101 -23.20 7.29 -1.96
N SER A 102 -22.62 8.32 -1.31
CA SER A 102 -23.32 9.57 -0.98
C SER A 102 -22.97 10.74 -1.91
N ASN A 103 -21.68 10.89 -2.25
CA ASN A 103 -21.20 11.96 -3.13
C ASN A 103 -19.88 11.52 -3.81
N PRO A 104 -19.94 10.92 -5.00
CA PRO A 104 -18.77 10.38 -5.66
C PRO A 104 -17.84 11.51 -6.12
N THR A 105 -16.67 11.58 -5.49
CA THR A 105 -15.62 12.54 -5.84
C THR A 105 -14.27 11.82 -5.92
N PRO A 106 -13.38 12.22 -6.84
CA PRO A 106 -12.05 11.62 -6.98
C PRO A 106 -11.24 11.66 -5.68
N ASP A 107 -11.43 12.69 -4.88
CA ASP A 107 -10.76 12.85 -3.59
C ASP A 107 -11.17 11.79 -2.56
N ARG A 108 -12.44 11.38 -2.56
CA ARG A 108 -12.94 10.38 -1.61
C ARG A 108 -12.48 8.98 -1.95
N ILE A 109 -12.44 8.64 -3.25
CA ILE A 109 -11.96 7.32 -3.67
C ILE A 109 -10.46 7.16 -3.38
N VAL A 110 -9.67 8.24 -3.41
CA VAL A 110 -8.25 8.19 -3.04
C VAL A 110 -8.05 7.77 -1.58
N LEU A 111 -8.94 8.14 -0.66
CA LEU A 111 -8.84 7.76 0.76
C LEU A 111 -9.04 6.26 1.00
N VAL A 112 -9.69 5.54 0.07
CA VAL A 112 -9.88 4.10 0.17
C VAL A 112 -8.55 3.35 0.13
N TYR A 113 -7.57 3.83 -0.65
CA TYR A 113 -6.26 3.21 -0.79
C TYR A 113 -5.44 3.18 0.50
N PRO A 114 -5.12 4.31 1.16
CA PRO A 114 -4.34 4.30 2.39
C PRO A 114 -5.04 3.54 3.52
N ILE A 115 -6.37 3.58 3.60
CA ILE A 115 -7.13 2.79 4.58
C ILE A 115 -6.92 1.29 4.28
N THR A 116 -7.12 0.85 3.04
CA THR A 116 -6.95 -0.57 2.67
C THR A 116 -5.52 -1.06 2.90
N TRP A 117 -4.51 -0.25 2.55
CA TRP A 117 -3.11 -0.63 2.77
C TRP A 117 -2.76 -0.64 4.25
N GLY A 118 -3.26 0.33 5.02
CA GLY A 118 -3.10 0.40 6.45
C GLY A 118 -3.70 -0.82 7.16
N THR A 119 -4.94 -1.19 6.83
CA THR A 119 -5.59 -2.39 7.40
C THR A 119 -4.85 -3.66 7.00
N THR A 120 -4.43 -3.78 5.74
CA THR A 120 -3.66 -4.96 5.27
C THR A 120 -2.33 -5.07 6.01
N ALA A 121 -1.58 -3.98 6.11
CA ALA A 121 -0.29 -3.95 6.82
C ALA A 121 -0.46 -4.29 8.30
N ALA A 122 -1.50 -3.78 8.96
CA ALA A 122 -1.83 -4.13 10.34
C ALA A 122 -2.16 -5.62 10.50
N CYS A 123 -3.01 -6.18 9.66
CA CYS A 123 -3.34 -7.61 9.67
C CYS A 123 -2.10 -8.49 9.45
N MET A 124 -1.25 -8.14 8.50
CA MET A 124 0.01 -8.87 8.23
C MET A 124 0.95 -8.81 9.43
N TYR A 125 1.11 -7.65 10.05
CA TYR A 125 1.96 -7.48 11.23
C TYR A 125 1.44 -8.30 12.43
N ILE A 126 0.13 -8.22 12.71
CA ILE A 126 -0.52 -8.97 13.80
C ILE A 126 -0.38 -10.47 13.58
N PHE A 127 -0.68 -10.96 12.37
CA PHE A 127 -0.54 -12.38 12.03
C PHE A 127 0.91 -12.83 12.20
N TYR A 128 1.87 -12.06 11.69
CA TYR A 128 3.28 -12.37 11.84
C TYR A 128 3.70 -12.52 13.30
N LYS A 129 3.23 -11.63 14.19
CA LYS A 129 3.52 -11.67 15.64
C LYS A 129 3.01 -12.93 16.33
N GLN A 130 1.95 -13.55 15.80
CA GLN A 130 1.35 -14.76 16.36
C GLN A 130 2.09 -16.04 15.94
N ILE A 131 2.95 -15.98 14.92
CA ILE A 131 3.72 -17.17 14.48
C ILE A 131 4.76 -17.50 15.56
N PRO A 132 4.67 -18.68 16.20
CA PRO A 132 5.71 -19.13 17.11
C PRO A 132 6.97 -19.40 16.27
N LEU A 133 8.01 -18.61 16.48
CA LEU A 133 9.34 -18.94 15.98
C LEU A 133 9.83 -20.10 16.85
N SER A 134 9.74 -21.33 16.35
CA SER A 134 10.41 -22.46 17.01
C SER A 134 11.88 -22.09 17.17
N LYS A 135 12.39 -22.15 18.41
CA LYS A 135 13.81 -21.96 18.70
C LYS A 135 14.64 -23.04 18.01
#